data_AF-A0A6B1ICN7-F1
#
_entry.id   AF-A0A6B1ICN7-F1
#
_cell.length_a   1.000
_cell.length_b   1.000
_cell.length_c   1.000
_cell.angle_alpha   90.00
_cell.angle_beta   90.00
_cell.angle_gamma   90.00
#
_symmetry.space_group_name_H-M   'P 1'
#
loop_
_entity.id
_entity.type
_entity.pdbx_description
1 polymer ?
#
loop_
_entity_poly.entity_id
_entity_poly.type
_entity_poly.pdbx_seq_one_letter_code
_entity_poly.pdbx_strand_id
1 'polypeptide(L)'
;MPSETSDPGGPSAACPACGEAVPAGSSFCPDCGADLGDPSDPAYCAACGEAFDDDDRFCSNCGASRSGGGSAASEVAGRAPTESADPDSSPSRSAPTPRESSRAFRRRVQDHLDAGWDVERDDGDRVVLVDRGIGSVGVHILLFIFTSGIGNLLYGWWHYSKLAERRRLVRGDETPARAPSSVEGAGRTETATAYVLSALLLLIGGWIGFLAATSGSPPAALIGIAFAGLGLGVAPPVRRRLDRRHGITKFGRRKTVDHRVVRPPESVEGSCVVCGEGFERGLVRRRRDETVVAGVPVRTHSIRHNHYCVDCARSELFGDRIGAPSLDHIADDDGGIDGAAGDDASDGPSDEAETDSVREASESAE
;
A
#
# COMPACT_ATOMS: atom_id res chain seq x y z
N MET A 1 -22.80 -48.48 19.35
CA MET A 1 -21.56 -48.31 20.13
C MET A 1 -21.47 -46.86 20.53
N PRO A 2 -21.64 -46.49 21.81
CA PRO A 2 -21.24 -45.17 22.27
C PRO A 2 -19.73 -45.18 22.54
N SER A 3 -19.00 -44.30 21.89
CA SER A 3 -17.58 -44.04 22.12
C SER A 3 -17.44 -43.12 23.33
N GLU A 4 -16.88 -43.65 24.41
CA GLU A 4 -16.50 -42.91 25.61
C GLU A 4 -15.38 -41.92 25.26
N THR A 5 -15.59 -40.65 25.60
CA THR A 5 -14.55 -39.61 25.54
C THR A 5 -13.87 -39.52 26.90
N SER A 6 -12.56 -39.74 26.90
CA SER A 6 -11.69 -39.57 28.06
C SER A 6 -11.75 -38.14 28.58
N ASP A 7 -12.04 -38.02 29.87
CA ASP A 7 -12.07 -36.77 30.64
C ASP A 7 -10.66 -36.48 31.20
N PRO A 8 -9.99 -35.36 30.85
CA PRO A 8 -8.84 -34.89 31.58
C PRO A 8 -9.28 -33.77 32.54
N GLY A 9 -9.54 -34.14 33.78
CA GLY A 9 -9.86 -33.24 34.89
C GLY A 9 -8.70 -32.34 35.31
N GLY A 10 -8.35 -31.36 34.47
CA GLY A 10 -7.56 -30.18 34.85
C GLY A 10 -8.49 -28.97 35.04
N PRO A 11 -8.13 -27.98 35.88
CA PRO A 11 -8.94 -26.77 36.04
C PRO A 11 -9.03 -26.04 34.68
N SER A 12 -10.25 -25.87 34.18
CA SER A 12 -10.50 -25.09 32.97
C SER A 12 -10.16 -23.61 33.21
N ALA A 13 -9.35 -23.02 32.35
CA ALA A 13 -9.11 -21.59 32.35
C ALA A 13 -10.21 -20.90 31.52
N ALA A 14 -10.69 -19.73 31.96
CA ALA A 14 -11.63 -18.95 31.17
C ALA A 14 -10.92 -18.29 30.00
N CYS A 15 -11.51 -18.35 28.80
CA CYS A 15 -11.00 -17.65 27.64
C CYS A 15 -10.96 -16.13 27.90
N PRO A 16 -9.82 -15.44 27.72
CA PRO A 16 -9.75 -13.99 27.95
C PRO A 16 -10.55 -13.18 26.93
N ALA A 17 -10.90 -13.77 25.77
CA ALA A 17 -11.64 -13.09 24.71
C ALA A 17 -13.16 -13.19 24.86
N CYS A 18 -13.70 -14.36 25.21
CA CYS A 18 -15.15 -14.59 25.31
C CYS A 18 -15.65 -14.97 26.71
N GLY A 19 -14.75 -15.28 27.65
CA GLY A 19 -15.08 -15.67 29.02
C GLY A 19 -15.50 -17.13 29.21
N GLU A 20 -15.62 -17.91 28.14
CA GLU A 20 -16.08 -19.30 28.19
C GLU A 20 -14.99 -20.24 28.75
N ALA A 21 -15.41 -21.32 29.42
CA ALA A 21 -14.48 -22.27 30.02
C ALA A 21 -13.75 -23.08 28.95
N VAL A 22 -12.41 -23.10 29.00
CA VAL A 22 -11.59 -23.81 28.03
C VAL A 22 -10.89 -25.02 28.67
N PRO A 23 -10.90 -26.21 28.02
CA PRO A 23 -10.15 -27.38 28.47
C PRO A 23 -8.65 -27.08 28.68
N ALA A 24 -8.04 -27.69 29.70
CA ALA A 24 -6.62 -27.50 29.97
C ALA A 24 -5.73 -27.99 28.80
N GLY A 25 -4.80 -27.15 28.35
CA GLY A 25 -3.84 -27.48 27.28
C GLY A 25 -4.35 -27.26 25.84
N SER A 26 -5.52 -26.64 25.67
CA SER A 26 -6.01 -26.23 24.35
C SER A 26 -5.25 -25.01 23.82
N SER A 27 -4.72 -25.11 22.60
CA SER A 27 -4.09 -23.96 21.92
C SER A 27 -5.10 -22.94 21.40
N PHE A 28 -6.38 -23.30 21.29
CA PHE A 28 -7.44 -22.42 20.79
C PHE A 28 -8.73 -22.63 21.60
N CYS A 29 -9.52 -21.57 21.77
CA CYS A 29 -10.87 -21.64 22.34
C CYS A 29 -11.84 -22.29 21.33
N PRO A 30 -12.55 -23.37 21.69
CA PRO A 30 -13.48 -24.05 20.79
C PRO A 30 -14.72 -23.22 20.44
N ASP A 31 -15.11 -22.26 21.28
CA ASP A 31 -16.31 -21.46 21.09
C ASP A 31 -16.09 -20.21 20.23
N CYS A 32 -15.00 -19.47 20.46
CA CYS A 32 -14.73 -18.21 19.74
C CYS A 32 -13.53 -18.26 18.79
N GLY A 33 -12.72 -19.32 18.84
CA GLY A 33 -11.53 -19.48 17.99
C GLY A 33 -10.33 -18.61 18.40
N ALA A 34 -10.35 -17.97 19.57
CA ALA A 34 -9.20 -17.22 20.09
C ALA A 34 -8.02 -18.15 20.39
N ASP A 35 -6.81 -17.79 19.95
CA ASP A 35 -5.57 -18.46 20.30
C ASP A 35 -5.25 -18.23 21.79
N LEU A 36 -4.86 -19.29 22.50
CA LEU A 36 -4.58 -19.28 23.93
C LEU A 36 -3.08 -19.42 24.24
N GLY A 37 -2.24 -19.57 23.22
CA GLY A 37 -0.80 -19.77 23.35
C GLY A 37 -0.41 -21.10 23.99
N ASP A 38 0.85 -21.53 23.81
CA ASP A 38 1.41 -22.66 24.57
C ASP A 38 2.09 -22.13 25.85
N PRO A 39 1.70 -22.58 27.06
CA PRO A 39 2.32 -22.15 28.31
C PRO A 39 3.82 -22.52 28.43
N SER A 40 4.37 -23.29 27.49
CA SER A 40 5.78 -23.67 27.43
C SER A 40 6.63 -22.83 26.46
N ASP A 41 6.08 -21.83 25.78
CA ASP A 41 6.83 -20.99 24.86
C ASP A 41 7.90 -20.14 25.59
N PRO A 42 9.18 -20.17 25.15
CA PRO A 42 10.24 -19.44 25.84
C PRO A 42 10.01 -17.93 25.77
N ALA A 43 10.20 -17.26 26.91
CA ALA A 43 10.04 -15.80 27.02
C ALA A 43 11.18 -15.01 26.37
N TYR A 44 12.33 -15.66 26.11
CA TYR A 44 13.53 -15.02 25.54
C TYR A 44 14.10 -15.83 24.39
N CYS A 45 14.59 -15.11 23.37
CA CYS A 45 15.18 -15.69 22.18
C CYS A 45 16.52 -16.36 22.46
N ALA A 46 16.65 -17.64 22.14
CA ALA A 46 17.90 -18.40 22.32
C ALA A 46 19.05 -17.91 21.42
N ALA A 47 18.76 -17.24 20.31
CA ALA A 47 19.78 -16.78 19.36
C ALA A 47 20.34 -15.39 19.68
N CYS A 48 19.56 -14.49 20.29
CA CYS A 48 19.98 -13.11 20.53
C CYS A 48 19.63 -12.52 21.90
N GLY A 49 18.90 -13.25 22.74
CA GLY A 49 18.57 -12.85 24.12
C GLY A 49 17.44 -11.82 24.29
N GLU A 50 16.81 -11.35 23.21
CA GLU A 50 15.65 -10.43 23.29
C GLU A 50 14.39 -11.17 23.82
N ALA A 51 13.54 -10.47 24.57
CA ALA A 51 12.24 -10.99 24.98
C ALA A 51 11.30 -11.15 23.78
N PHE A 52 10.46 -12.19 23.79
CA PHE A 52 9.34 -12.32 22.85
C PHE A 52 8.12 -11.56 23.37
N ASP A 53 7.33 -10.98 22.46
CA ASP A 53 5.99 -10.47 22.77
C ASP A 53 5.00 -11.66 22.88
N ASP A 54 3.89 -11.51 23.59
CA ASP A 54 3.02 -12.62 24.03
C ASP A 54 2.47 -13.53 22.90
N ASP A 55 2.50 -13.07 21.63
CA ASP A 55 2.03 -13.81 20.45
C ASP A 55 3.11 -14.03 19.35
N ASP A 56 4.36 -13.62 19.59
CA ASP A 56 5.40 -13.67 18.56
C ASP A 56 5.90 -15.11 18.31
N ARG A 57 5.72 -15.65 17.10
CA ARG A 57 6.27 -16.96 16.68
C ARG A 57 7.77 -16.90 16.33
N PHE A 58 8.30 -15.71 16.06
CA PHE A 58 9.70 -15.45 15.71
C PHE A 58 10.20 -14.21 16.45
N CYS A 59 11.49 -14.17 16.74
CA CYS A 59 12.09 -13.11 17.52
C CYS A 59 12.07 -11.80 16.73
N SER A 60 11.42 -10.78 17.27
CA SER A 60 11.33 -9.45 16.69
C SER A 60 12.70 -8.76 16.48
N ASN A 61 13.74 -9.17 17.19
CA ASN A 61 15.11 -8.66 17.02
C ASN A 61 15.94 -9.40 15.95
N CYS A 62 15.97 -10.74 15.95
CA CYS A 62 16.88 -11.52 15.09
C CYS A 62 16.19 -12.49 14.10
N GLY A 63 14.87 -12.69 14.19
CA GLY A 63 14.11 -13.57 13.30
C GLY A 63 14.18 -15.06 13.61
N ALA A 64 14.87 -15.47 14.68
CA ALA A 64 14.89 -16.88 15.09
C ALA A 64 13.51 -17.33 15.62
N SER A 65 13.11 -18.57 15.33
CA SER A 65 11.82 -19.13 15.79
C SER A 65 11.76 -19.24 17.31
N ARG A 66 10.57 -19.00 17.88
CA ARG A 66 10.30 -19.11 19.32
C ARG A 66 10.26 -20.55 19.80
N SER A 67 9.71 -21.45 18.98
CA SER A 67 9.74 -22.88 19.25
C SER A 67 11.17 -23.40 19.02
N GLY A 68 11.94 -23.53 20.10
CA GLY A 68 13.29 -24.06 20.11
C GLY A 68 13.32 -25.56 19.78
N GLY A 69 13.03 -25.92 18.53
CA GLY A 69 13.24 -27.25 17.98
C GLY A 69 14.44 -27.22 17.05
N GLY A 70 15.62 -27.51 17.56
CA GLY A 70 16.81 -27.65 16.73
C GLY A 70 16.66 -28.82 15.75
N SER A 71 16.88 -28.53 14.46
CA SER A 71 17.59 -29.44 13.55
C SER A 71 18.43 -28.59 12.61
N ALA A 72 19.72 -28.58 12.93
CA ALA A 72 20.76 -28.31 11.96
C ALA A 72 20.76 -29.37 10.85
N ALA A 73 21.25 -28.97 9.69
CA ALA A 73 21.74 -29.80 8.60
C ALA A 73 20.73 -30.72 7.89
N SER A 74 20.36 -30.30 6.69
CA SER A 74 20.32 -31.23 5.56
C SER A 74 20.99 -30.55 4.37
N GLU A 75 22.31 -30.72 4.33
CA GLU A 75 23.00 -30.94 3.06
C GLU A 75 22.36 -32.18 2.42
N VAL A 76 21.66 -31.99 1.32
CA VAL A 76 21.39 -33.10 0.40
C VAL A 76 22.24 -32.85 -0.83
N ALA A 77 23.31 -33.64 -0.85
CA ALA A 77 24.24 -33.82 -1.94
C ALA A 77 23.54 -34.21 -3.26
N GLY A 78 24.26 -33.95 -4.34
CA GLY A 78 23.82 -34.06 -5.72
C GLY A 78 23.18 -35.40 -6.05
N ARG A 79 22.09 -35.31 -6.81
CA ARG A 79 21.58 -36.42 -7.60
C ARG A 79 21.95 -36.15 -9.06
N ALA A 80 22.99 -36.85 -9.52
CA ALA A 80 23.30 -36.97 -10.92
C ALA A 80 22.14 -37.69 -11.65
N PRO A 81 21.72 -37.24 -12.85
CA PRO A 81 21.09 -38.11 -13.81
C PRO A 81 22.20 -38.80 -14.62
N THR A 82 22.15 -40.12 -14.60
CA THR A 82 22.90 -41.02 -15.48
C THR A 82 22.72 -40.64 -16.95
N GLU A 83 23.85 -40.53 -17.64
CA GLU A 83 23.95 -40.56 -19.10
C GLU A 83 23.31 -41.84 -19.65
N SER A 84 22.33 -41.67 -20.53
CA SER A 84 22.10 -42.57 -21.65
C SER A 84 22.21 -41.71 -22.91
N ALA A 85 23.39 -41.75 -23.51
CA ALA A 85 23.70 -41.10 -24.77
C ALA A 85 23.15 -41.96 -25.92
N ASP A 86 22.14 -41.46 -26.62
CA ASP A 86 21.83 -41.83 -28.00
C ASP A 86 22.56 -40.83 -28.92
N PRO A 87 23.58 -41.24 -29.68
CA PRO A 87 24.28 -40.36 -30.59
C PRO A 87 23.68 -40.47 -32.00
N ASP A 88 22.46 -39.97 -32.19
CA ASP A 88 21.97 -39.58 -33.52
C ASP A 88 20.62 -38.89 -33.42
N SER A 89 20.64 -37.59 -33.08
CA SER A 89 19.56 -36.67 -33.38
C SER A 89 20.08 -35.23 -33.31
N SER A 90 20.49 -34.72 -34.46
CA SER A 90 20.84 -33.31 -34.68
C SER A 90 19.77 -32.37 -34.09
N PRO A 91 20.11 -31.44 -33.17
CA PRO A 91 19.18 -30.39 -32.76
C PRO A 91 19.33 -29.23 -33.75
N SER A 92 18.74 -29.40 -34.93
CA SER A 92 18.46 -28.28 -35.83
C SER A 92 16.97 -27.99 -35.76
N ARG A 93 16.59 -27.21 -34.74
CA ARG A 93 15.38 -26.38 -34.67
C ARG A 93 15.34 -25.73 -33.30
N SER A 94 15.43 -24.40 -33.30
CA SER A 94 15.18 -23.54 -32.15
C SER A 94 13.98 -24.05 -31.35
N ALA A 95 14.22 -24.46 -30.10
CA ALA A 95 13.13 -24.76 -29.19
C ALA A 95 12.25 -23.49 -29.09
N PRO A 96 10.93 -23.57 -29.33
CA PRO A 96 10.06 -22.44 -29.08
C PRO A 96 10.15 -22.14 -27.58
N THR A 97 10.43 -20.88 -27.25
CA THR A 97 10.37 -20.36 -25.88
C THR A 97 9.06 -20.85 -25.22
N PRO A 98 9.07 -21.25 -23.93
CA PRO A 98 7.84 -21.68 -23.26
C PRO A 98 6.78 -20.59 -23.45
N ARG A 99 5.67 -20.93 -24.11
CA ARG A 99 4.58 -19.97 -24.33
C ARG A 99 4.12 -19.47 -22.96
N GLU A 100 4.34 -18.19 -22.69
CA GLU A 100 3.88 -17.54 -21.48
C GLU A 100 2.38 -17.81 -21.28
N SER A 101 1.99 -18.22 -20.06
CA SER A 101 0.58 -18.45 -19.76
C SER A 101 -0.23 -17.17 -19.87
N SER A 102 -1.51 -17.26 -20.25
CA SER A 102 -2.40 -16.09 -20.33
C SER A 102 -2.53 -15.33 -19.00
N ARG A 103 -2.42 -16.04 -17.86
CA ARG A 103 -2.40 -15.46 -16.52
C ARG A 103 -1.11 -14.66 -16.25
N ALA A 104 0.05 -15.17 -16.67
CA ALA A 104 1.32 -14.45 -16.53
C ALA A 104 1.32 -13.17 -17.39
N PHE A 105 0.84 -13.27 -18.63
CA PHE A 105 0.71 -12.10 -19.51
C PHE A 105 -0.21 -11.03 -18.92
N ARG A 106 -1.39 -11.44 -18.42
CA ARG A 106 -2.32 -10.51 -17.75
C ARG A 106 -1.71 -9.82 -16.55
N ARG A 107 -0.92 -10.53 -15.72
CA ARG A 107 -0.21 -9.90 -14.59
C ARG A 107 0.77 -8.84 -15.06
N ARG A 108 1.57 -9.12 -16.09
CA ARG A 108 2.52 -8.15 -16.63
C ARG A 108 1.82 -6.92 -17.24
N VAL A 109 0.67 -7.11 -17.88
CA VAL A 109 -0.16 -5.98 -18.33
C VAL A 109 -0.62 -5.15 -17.12
N GLN A 110 -1.15 -5.80 -16.09
CA GLN A 110 -1.56 -5.13 -14.84
C GLN A 110 -0.40 -4.39 -14.16
N ASP A 111 0.81 -4.95 -14.13
CA ASP A 111 1.99 -4.27 -13.57
C ASP A 111 2.30 -2.95 -14.32
N HIS A 112 2.03 -2.88 -15.63
CA HIS A 112 2.16 -1.61 -16.36
C HIS A 112 0.98 -0.67 -16.08
N LEU A 113 -0.25 -1.17 -15.94
CA LEU A 113 -1.39 -0.33 -15.58
C LEU A 113 -1.21 0.29 -14.19
N ASP A 114 -0.77 -0.51 -13.21
CA ASP A 114 -0.39 -0.07 -11.87
C ASP A 114 0.75 0.99 -11.91
N ALA A 115 1.65 0.89 -12.90
CA ALA A 115 2.71 1.88 -13.12
C ALA A 115 2.24 3.19 -13.77
N GLY A 116 0.97 3.28 -14.19
CA GLY A 116 0.35 4.47 -14.77
C GLY A 116 0.15 4.45 -16.29
N TRP A 117 0.23 3.28 -16.92
CA TRP A 117 -0.11 3.13 -18.34
C TRP A 117 -1.61 2.92 -18.55
N ASP A 118 -2.15 3.37 -19.68
CA ASP A 118 -3.52 3.10 -20.11
C ASP A 118 -3.55 2.08 -21.26
N VAL A 119 -4.64 1.32 -21.38
CA VAL A 119 -4.85 0.41 -22.54
C VAL A 119 -5.41 1.19 -23.72
N GLU A 120 -4.72 1.16 -24.87
CA GLU A 120 -5.23 1.69 -26.14
C GLU A 120 -5.96 0.61 -26.95
N ARG A 121 -5.41 -0.60 -26.97
CA ARG A 121 -5.98 -1.76 -27.69
C ARG A 121 -5.59 -3.06 -27.01
N ASP A 122 -6.56 -3.96 -26.87
CA ASP A 122 -6.35 -5.33 -26.39
C ASP A 122 -6.76 -6.33 -27.47
N ASP A 123 -5.78 -7.05 -28.02
CA ASP A 123 -5.97 -8.12 -29.00
C ASP A 123 -5.81 -9.52 -28.35
N GLY A 124 -5.82 -9.61 -27.01
CA GLY A 124 -5.70 -10.82 -26.18
C GLY A 124 -4.28 -11.40 -26.08
N ASP A 125 -3.61 -11.57 -27.21
CA ASP A 125 -2.21 -12.04 -27.30
C ASP A 125 -1.20 -10.89 -27.44
N ARG A 126 -1.73 -9.67 -27.61
CA ARG A 126 -0.99 -8.42 -27.72
C ARG A 126 -1.82 -7.31 -27.09
N VAL A 127 -1.19 -6.46 -26.30
CA VAL A 127 -1.81 -5.26 -25.72
C VAL A 127 -0.96 -4.06 -26.09
N VAL A 128 -1.59 -3.02 -26.62
CA VAL A 128 -0.94 -1.72 -26.84
C VAL A 128 -1.32 -0.82 -25.68
N LEU A 129 -0.30 -0.42 -24.93
CA LEU A 129 -0.38 0.53 -23.85
C LEU A 129 0.03 1.91 -24.34
N VAL A 130 -0.54 2.94 -23.72
CA VAL A 130 -0.31 4.33 -24.07
C VAL A 130 -0.24 5.18 -22.80
N ASP A 131 0.63 6.18 -22.81
CA ASP A 131 0.66 7.25 -21.81
C ASP A 131 0.24 8.55 -22.48
N ARG A 132 -0.86 9.14 -22.00
CA ARG A 132 -1.42 10.37 -22.54
C ARG A 132 -1.29 11.51 -21.53
N GLY A 133 -0.13 12.13 -21.51
CA GLY A 133 0.11 13.34 -20.71
C GLY A 133 -0.32 14.63 -21.42
N ILE A 134 -0.76 15.61 -20.64
CA ILE A 134 -1.02 16.98 -21.12
C ILE A 134 0.27 17.77 -21.41
N GLY A 135 1.41 17.29 -20.92
CA GLY A 135 2.72 17.93 -21.07
C GLY A 135 3.19 18.62 -19.79
N SER A 136 4.19 19.50 -19.91
CA SER A 136 4.80 20.18 -18.76
C SER A 136 3.88 21.25 -18.18
N VAL A 137 3.60 21.15 -16.88
CA VAL A 137 2.81 22.16 -16.12
C VAL A 137 3.41 23.56 -16.27
N GLY A 138 4.74 23.69 -16.29
CA GLY A 138 5.40 24.98 -16.47
C GLY A 138 5.13 25.61 -17.83
N VAL A 139 5.08 24.79 -18.89
CA VAL A 139 4.73 25.26 -20.24
C VAL A 139 3.26 25.68 -20.28
N HIS A 140 2.37 24.95 -19.61
CA HIS A 140 0.98 25.35 -19.50
C HIS A 140 0.80 26.71 -18.81
N ILE A 141 1.49 26.95 -17.69
CA ILE A 141 1.48 28.24 -16.98
C ILE A 141 2.01 29.36 -17.90
N LEU A 142 3.14 29.12 -18.57
CA LEU A 142 3.72 30.08 -19.50
C LEU A 142 2.73 30.41 -20.63
N LEU A 143 2.18 29.41 -21.29
CA LEU A 143 1.20 29.60 -22.35
C LEU A 143 -0.06 30.29 -21.84
N PHE A 144 -0.48 30.03 -20.60
CA PHE A 144 -1.64 30.71 -20.03
C PHE A 144 -1.41 32.22 -19.94
N ILE A 145 -0.25 32.63 -19.43
CA ILE A 145 0.15 34.04 -19.29
C ILE A 145 0.27 34.72 -20.65
N PHE A 146 0.87 34.05 -21.64
CA PHE A 146 1.20 34.69 -22.93
C PHE A 146 0.14 34.53 -24.02
N THR A 147 -0.79 33.58 -23.88
CA THR A 147 -1.78 33.25 -24.93
C THR A 147 -3.22 33.21 -24.41
N SER A 148 -3.46 33.66 -23.18
CA SER A 148 -4.77 33.67 -22.51
C SER A 148 -5.48 32.31 -22.51
N GLY A 149 -4.74 31.22 -22.61
CA GLY A 149 -5.26 29.85 -22.59
C GLY A 149 -5.37 29.15 -23.94
N ILE A 150 -5.36 29.84 -25.09
CA ILE A 150 -5.47 29.18 -26.40
C ILE A 150 -4.28 28.26 -26.67
N GLY A 151 -3.07 28.72 -26.31
CA GLY A 151 -1.86 27.92 -26.39
C GLY A 151 -1.92 26.67 -25.51
N ASN A 152 -2.60 26.73 -24.36
CA ASN A 152 -2.79 25.55 -23.50
C ASN A 152 -3.59 24.45 -24.19
N LEU A 153 -4.68 24.82 -24.86
CA LEU A 153 -5.52 23.87 -25.59
C LEU A 153 -4.73 23.20 -26.72
N LEU A 154 -4.00 24.00 -27.51
CA LEU A 154 -3.18 23.49 -28.62
C LEU A 154 -2.02 22.62 -28.13
N TYR A 155 -1.30 23.08 -27.10
CA TYR A 155 -0.18 22.34 -26.52
C TYR A 155 -0.64 21.03 -25.89
N GLY A 156 -1.68 21.08 -25.06
CA GLY A 156 -2.26 19.91 -24.43
C GLY A 156 -2.77 18.91 -25.46
N TRP A 157 -3.49 19.36 -26.49
CA TRP A 157 -3.96 18.50 -27.57
C TRP A 157 -2.79 17.88 -28.36
N TRP A 158 -1.78 18.68 -28.71
CA TRP A 158 -0.60 18.18 -29.43
C TRP A 158 0.17 17.14 -28.60
N HIS A 159 0.34 17.40 -27.30
CA HIS A 159 1.01 16.48 -26.40
C HIS A 159 0.21 15.18 -26.19
N TYR A 160 -1.10 15.31 -25.98
CA TYR A 160 -2.02 14.20 -25.79
C TYR A 160 -2.17 13.31 -27.03
N SER A 161 -2.10 13.89 -28.23
CA SER A 161 -2.36 13.17 -29.49
C SER A 161 -1.11 12.74 -30.25
N LYS A 162 -0.07 13.59 -30.33
CA LYS A 162 1.13 13.35 -31.15
C LYS A 162 2.33 12.85 -30.35
N LEU A 163 2.47 13.28 -29.10
CA LEU A 163 3.55 12.85 -28.21
C LEU A 163 3.15 11.75 -27.23
N ALA A 164 1.97 11.13 -27.43
CA ALA A 164 1.57 9.99 -26.62
C ALA A 164 2.58 8.84 -26.78
N GLU A 165 3.22 8.46 -25.67
CA GLU A 165 4.15 7.34 -25.63
C GLU A 165 3.35 6.06 -25.80
N ARG A 166 3.72 5.20 -26.76
CA ARG A 166 3.06 3.91 -27.00
C ARG A 166 4.01 2.78 -26.75
N ARG A 167 3.54 1.75 -26.07
CA ARG A 167 4.29 0.53 -25.79
C ARG A 167 3.46 -0.68 -26.18
N ARG A 168 4.06 -1.60 -26.92
CA ARG A 168 3.40 -2.84 -27.34
C ARG A 168 3.90 -4.00 -26.49
N LEU A 169 3.00 -4.64 -25.77
CA LEU A 169 3.25 -5.88 -25.05
C LEU A 169 2.76 -7.05 -25.89
N VAL A 170 3.60 -8.06 -26.03
CA VAL A 170 3.27 -9.31 -26.74
C VAL A 170 3.45 -10.47 -25.78
N ARG A 171 2.57 -11.47 -25.85
CA ARG A 171 2.72 -12.69 -25.06
C ARG A 171 4.02 -13.40 -25.44
N GLY A 172 4.83 -13.75 -24.44
CA GLY A 172 6.14 -14.39 -24.62
C GLY A 172 7.30 -13.43 -24.90
N ASP A 173 7.07 -12.11 -24.89
CA ASP A 173 8.14 -11.11 -24.91
C ASP A 173 8.66 -10.86 -23.48
N GLU A 174 9.94 -10.57 -23.32
CA GLU A 174 10.61 -10.31 -22.03
C GLU A 174 10.60 -8.82 -21.67
N THR A 175 9.59 -8.07 -22.11
CA THR A 175 9.54 -6.63 -21.89
C THR A 175 9.27 -6.33 -20.40
N PRO A 176 10.23 -5.78 -19.63
CA PRO A 176 10.02 -5.53 -18.21
C PRO A 176 9.02 -4.39 -18.01
N ALA A 177 8.31 -4.41 -16.88
CA ALA A 177 7.52 -3.27 -16.44
C ALA A 177 8.42 -2.04 -16.29
N ARG A 178 7.91 -0.88 -16.72
CA ARG A 178 8.55 0.43 -16.58
C ARG A 178 7.47 1.48 -16.39
N ALA A 179 7.71 2.49 -15.56
CA ALA A 179 6.82 3.64 -15.46
C ALA A 179 6.88 4.49 -16.75
N PRO A 180 5.78 5.16 -17.14
CA PRO A 180 5.79 6.09 -18.25
C PRO A 180 6.62 7.34 -17.91
N SER A 181 7.16 7.99 -18.94
CA SER A 181 8.03 9.16 -18.79
C SER A 181 7.33 10.35 -18.11
N SER A 182 6.01 10.47 -18.27
CA SER A 182 5.18 11.49 -17.63
C SER A 182 5.22 11.41 -16.09
N VAL A 183 5.12 10.19 -15.54
CA VAL A 183 5.10 9.92 -14.09
C VAL A 183 6.48 10.20 -13.47
N GLU A 184 7.57 9.79 -14.14
CA GLU A 184 8.94 10.09 -13.70
C GLU A 184 9.19 11.60 -13.64
N GLY A 185 8.68 12.36 -14.63
CA GLY A 185 8.75 13.81 -14.67
C GLY A 185 7.92 14.50 -13.58
N ALA A 186 6.70 14.02 -13.34
CA ALA A 186 5.75 14.60 -12.37
C ALA A 186 6.28 14.58 -10.93
N GLY A 187 6.90 13.47 -10.49
CA GLY A 187 7.47 13.41 -9.14
C GLY A 187 8.62 14.40 -8.92
N ARG A 188 9.42 14.67 -9.96
CA ARG A 188 10.51 15.65 -9.90
C ARG A 188 9.98 17.08 -9.84
N THR A 189 8.95 17.40 -10.63
CA THR A 189 8.36 18.74 -10.60
C THR A 189 7.63 19.01 -9.29
N GLU A 190 6.89 18.03 -8.74
CA GLU A 190 6.22 18.15 -7.45
C GLU A 190 7.20 18.42 -6.30
N THR A 191 8.30 17.67 -6.25
CA THR A 191 9.33 17.90 -5.21
C THR A 191 10.01 19.25 -5.37
N ALA A 192 10.32 19.67 -6.60
CA ALA A 192 10.91 20.97 -6.88
C ALA A 192 9.97 22.13 -6.49
N THR A 193 8.69 22.08 -6.88
CA THR A 193 7.72 23.13 -6.54
C THR A 193 7.47 23.22 -5.05
N ALA A 194 7.44 22.10 -4.32
CA ALA A 194 7.33 22.10 -2.87
C ALA A 194 8.52 22.79 -2.19
N TYR A 195 9.75 22.59 -2.68
CA TYR A 195 10.93 23.31 -2.17
C TYR A 195 10.90 24.80 -2.52
N VAL A 196 10.51 25.17 -3.74
CA VAL A 196 10.39 26.58 -4.15
C VAL A 196 9.34 27.30 -3.30
N LEU A 197 8.17 26.70 -3.08
CA LEU A 197 7.13 27.26 -2.23
C LEU A 197 7.59 27.40 -0.78
N SER A 198 8.25 26.37 -0.23
CA SER A 198 8.83 26.41 1.12
C SER A 198 9.84 27.55 1.26
N ALA A 199 10.76 27.69 0.29
CA ALA A 199 11.75 28.77 0.28
C ALA A 199 11.10 30.16 0.17
N LEU A 200 10.10 30.31 -0.70
CA LEU A 200 9.36 31.56 -0.86
C LEU A 200 8.66 31.97 0.45
N LEU A 201 7.97 31.04 1.11
CA LEU A 201 7.27 31.30 2.38
C LEU A 201 8.25 31.65 3.50
N LEU A 202 9.43 31.01 3.54
CA LEU A 202 10.49 31.34 4.49
C LEU A 202 11.08 32.73 4.22
N LEU A 203 11.29 33.10 2.96
CA LEU A 203 11.77 34.44 2.59
C LEU A 203 10.75 35.52 2.95
N ILE A 204 9.46 35.30 2.65
CA ILE A 204 8.38 36.22 3.02
C ILE A 204 8.28 36.33 4.55
N GLY A 205 8.26 35.21 5.27
CA GLY A 205 8.19 35.20 6.72
C GLY A 205 9.38 35.88 7.38
N GLY A 206 10.59 35.64 6.88
CA GLY A 206 11.82 36.29 7.33
C GLY A 206 11.83 37.79 7.05
N TRP A 207 11.36 38.22 5.88
CA TRP A 207 11.24 39.64 5.52
C TRP A 207 10.23 40.38 6.40
N ILE A 208 9.04 39.79 6.61
CA ILE A 208 8.03 40.34 7.52
C ILE A 208 8.58 40.41 8.95
N GLY A 209 9.26 39.36 9.41
CA GLY A 209 9.89 39.33 10.74
C GLY A 209 10.95 40.42 10.91
N PHE A 210 11.79 40.64 9.89
CA PHE A 210 12.78 41.72 9.89
C PHE A 210 12.12 43.10 9.98
N LEU A 211 11.09 43.37 9.16
CA LEU A 211 10.33 44.63 9.22
C LEU A 211 9.59 44.81 10.55
N ALA A 212 9.06 43.73 11.14
CA ALA A 212 8.42 43.76 12.44
C ALA A 212 9.41 44.15 13.55
N ALA A 213 10.65 43.65 13.47
CA ALA A 213 11.71 43.97 14.42
C ALA A 213 12.16 45.44 14.31
N THR A 214 12.23 46.00 13.09
CA THR A 214 12.59 47.41 12.90
C THR A 214 11.46 48.38 13.28
N SER A 215 10.21 47.98 13.10
CA SER A 215 9.02 48.79 13.44
C SER A 215 8.50 48.59 14.87
N GLY A 216 8.98 47.57 15.58
CA GLY A 216 8.50 47.24 16.94
C GLY A 216 7.05 46.77 16.99
N SER A 217 6.55 46.10 15.94
CA SER A 217 5.16 45.65 15.82
C SER A 217 4.99 44.15 16.16
N PRO A 218 4.46 43.80 17.36
CA PRO A 218 4.23 42.40 17.73
C PRO A 218 3.27 41.64 16.79
N PRO A 219 2.15 42.24 16.31
CA PRO A 219 1.26 41.56 15.37
C PRO A 219 1.97 41.19 14.06
N ALA A 220 2.83 42.06 13.53
CA ALA A 220 3.59 41.77 12.31
C ALA A 220 4.60 40.62 12.53
N ALA A 221 5.22 40.55 13.72
CA ALA A 221 6.12 39.45 14.06
C ALA A 221 5.40 38.09 14.09
N LEU A 222 4.18 38.04 14.63
CA LEU A 222 3.36 36.81 14.62
C LEU A 222 3.02 36.35 13.20
N ILE A 223 2.71 37.29 12.30
CA ILE A 223 2.47 36.99 10.88
C ILE A 223 3.74 36.40 10.26
N GLY A 224 4.91 37.03 10.46
CA GLY A 224 6.19 36.50 9.96
C GLY A 224 6.49 35.09 10.45
N ILE A 225 6.25 34.81 11.74
CA ILE A 225 6.38 33.48 12.34
C ILE A 225 5.40 32.49 11.71
N ALA A 226 4.15 32.88 11.47
CA ALA A 226 3.15 32.02 10.85
C ALA A 226 3.56 31.62 9.42
N PHE A 227 4.04 32.57 8.61
CA PHE A 227 4.57 32.29 7.26
C PHE A 227 5.80 31.37 7.30
N ALA A 228 6.74 31.62 8.21
CA ALA A 228 7.91 30.78 8.37
C ALA A 228 7.53 29.36 8.83
N GLY A 229 6.57 29.24 9.76
CA GLY A 229 6.02 27.99 10.24
C GLY A 229 5.32 27.20 9.13
N LEU A 230 4.51 27.87 8.30
CA LEU A 230 3.88 27.26 7.13
C LEU A 230 4.94 26.81 6.11
N GLY A 231 5.95 27.65 5.85
CA GLY A 231 7.07 27.31 4.96
C GLY A 231 7.81 26.06 5.41
N LEU A 232 8.11 25.94 6.70
CA LEU A 232 8.68 24.72 7.30
C LEU A 232 7.71 23.54 7.21
N GLY A 233 6.42 23.75 7.49
CA GLY A 233 5.41 22.69 7.45
C GLY A 233 5.21 22.09 6.05
N VAL A 234 5.32 22.90 5.00
CA VAL A 234 5.21 22.47 3.59
C VAL A 234 6.50 21.78 3.11
N ALA A 235 7.64 22.03 3.76
CA ALA A 235 8.91 21.45 3.36
C ALA A 235 8.82 19.92 3.29
N PRO A 236 9.20 19.28 2.16
CA PRO A 236 9.15 17.83 2.00
C PRO A 236 9.74 16.99 3.16
N PRO A 237 10.87 17.35 3.81
CA PRO A 237 11.39 16.58 4.95
C PRO A 237 10.51 16.70 6.21
N VAL A 238 9.82 17.83 6.41
CA VAL A 238 8.94 18.05 7.57
C VAL A 238 7.60 17.37 7.35
N ARG A 239 7.00 17.52 6.17
CA ARG A 239 5.77 16.78 5.78
C ARG A 239 5.93 15.28 6.00
N ARG A 240 7.02 14.70 5.48
CA ARG A 240 7.36 13.28 5.67
C ARG A 240 7.51 12.86 7.14
N ARG A 241 7.79 13.78 8.07
CA ARG A 241 7.81 13.49 9.52
C ARG A 241 6.41 13.59 10.13
N LEU A 242 5.64 14.60 9.74
CA LEU A 242 4.28 14.83 10.21
C LEU A 242 3.29 13.77 9.74
N ASP A 243 3.51 13.19 8.56
CA ASP A 243 2.74 12.05 8.04
C ASP A 243 2.96 10.78 8.87
N ARG A 244 4.11 10.71 9.57
CA ARG A 244 4.49 9.60 10.47
C ARG A 244 4.29 9.95 11.94
N ARG A 245 3.46 10.96 12.25
CA ARG A 245 3.21 11.36 13.63
C ARG A 245 2.47 10.27 14.40
N HIS A 246 2.84 10.11 15.65
CA HIS A 246 2.15 9.29 16.62
C HIS A 246 1.21 10.15 17.48
N GLY A 247 0.50 9.51 18.41
CA GLY A 247 -0.27 10.23 19.41
C GLY A 247 0.58 11.27 20.15
N ILE A 248 0.00 12.44 20.41
CA ILE A 248 0.69 13.61 20.99
C ILE A 248 1.33 13.36 22.36
N THR A 249 0.91 12.31 23.07
CA THR A 249 1.44 11.92 24.38
C THR A 249 2.71 11.06 24.30
N LYS A 250 3.18 10.70 23.08
CA LYS A 250 4.35 9.83 22.92
C LYS A 250 5.64 10.64 22.92
N PHE A 251 6.52 10.32 23.87
CA PHE A 251 7.87 10.87 24.01
C PHE A 251 8.91 9.75 24.17
N GLY A 252 10.15 10.02 23.78
CA GLY A 252 11.32 9.14 23.99
C GLY A 252 11.73 8.32 22.76
N ARG A 253 12.57 7.30 22.99
CA ARG A 253 12.99 6.32 21.97
C ARG A 253 11.85 5.36 21.67
N ARG A 254 11.53 5.17 20.40
CA ARG A 254 10.50 4.25 19.92
C ARG A 254 10.98 3.53 18.67
N LYS A 255 10.67 2.24 18.61
CA LYS A 255 10.81 1.44 17.40
C LYS A 255 9.48 1.52 16.64
N THR A 256 9.53 1.85 15.35
CA THR A 256 8.36 1.93 14.46
C THR A 256 8.55 0.99 13.28
N VAL A 257 7.47 0.37 12.84
CA VAL A 257 7.48 -0.58 11.72
C VAL A 257 6.43 -0.14 10.70
N ASP A 258 6.89 0.15 9.49
CA ASP A 258 6.01 0.40 8.35
C ASP A 258 6.09 -0.75 7.36
N HIS A 259 4.99 -0.99 6.67
CA HIS A 259 4.87 -2.01 5.63
C HIS A 259 4.65 -1.32 4.29
N ARG A 260 5.38 -1.74 3.27
CA ARG A 260 5.20 -1.27 1.89
C ARG A 260 5.30 -2.45 0.93
N VAL A 261 4.31 -2.60 0.06
CA VAL A 261 4.36 -3.58 -1.02
C VAL A 261 5.25 -3.03 -2.14
N VAL A 262 6.19 -3.84 -2.61
CA VAL A 262 7.02 -3.54 -3.78
C VAL A 262 6.51 -4.35 -4.96
N ARG A 263 6.24 -3.64 -6.05
CA ARG A 263 5.75 -4.19 -7.32
C ARG A 263 6.64 -3.70 -8.45
N PRO A 264 6.77 -4.47 -9.54
CA PRO A 264 7.37 -3.96 -10.77
C PRO A 264 6.71 -2.62 -11.16
N PRO A 265 7.49 -1.64 -11.65
CA PRO A 265 8.89 -1.71 -12.09
C PRO A 265 9.94 -1.53 -10.97
N GLU A 266 9.51 -1.27 -9.73
CA GLU A 266 10.45 -1.09 -8.62
C GLU A 266 11.07 -2.44 -8.24
N SER A 267 12.37 -2.61 -8.47
CA SER A 267 13.15 -3.74 -7.97
C SER A 267 14.02 -3.28 -6.80
N VAL A 268 14.16 -4.15 -5.80
CA VAL A 268 15.07 -3.90 -4.67
C VAL A 268 16.05 -5.04 -4.58
N GLU A 269 17.33 -4.71 -4.49
CA GLU A 269 18.38 -5.69 -4.25
C GLU A 269 18.24 -6.24 -2.82
N GLY A 270 17.85 -7.50 -2.71
CA GLY A 270 17.66 -8.17 -1.43
C GLY A 270 17.19 -9.62 -1.62
N SER A 271 17.30 -10.39 -0.55
CA SER A 271 16.72 -11.73 -0.47
C SER A 271 15.59 -11.74 0.55
N CYS A 272 14.65 -12.65 0.35
CA CYS A 272 13.62 -12.93 1.35
C CYS A 272 14.27 -13.36 2.66
N VAL A 273 13.93 -12.70 3.77
CA VAL A 273 14.49 -13.00 5.10
C VAL A 273 14.07 -14.39 5.59
N VAL A 274 12.97 -14.93 5.07
CA VAL A 274 12.41 -16.24 5.48
C VAL A 274 12.97 -17.38 4.63
N CYS A 275 12.85 -17.32 3.30
CA CYS A 275 13.28 -18.41 2.40
C CYS A 275 14.66 -18.20 1.74
N GLY A 276 15.24 -17.01 1.80
CA GLY A 276 16.53 -16.70 1.18
C GLY A 276 16.49 -16.46 -0.33
N GLU A 277 15.35 -16.64 -0.99
CA GLU A 277 15.21 -16.44 -2.44
C GLU A 277 15.30 -14.96 -2.85
N GLY A 278 15.65 -14.72 -4.12
CA GLY A 278 15.74 -13.37 -4.68
C GLY A 278 14.43 -12.60 -4.61
N PHE A 279 14.51 -11.29 -4.38
CA PHE A 279 13.35 -10.42 -4.22
C PHE A 279 12.99 -9.72 -5.54
N GLU A 280 12.05 -10.27 -6.30
CA GLU A 280 11.48 -9.58 -7.48
C GLU A 280 10.22 -8.78 -7.16
N ARG A 281 9.39 -9.29 -6.26
CA ARG A 281 8.14 -8.68 -5.79
C ARG A 281 7.79 -9.18 -4.40
N GLY A 282 7.15 -8.35 -3.58
CA GLY A 282 6.77 -8.77 -2.23
C GLY A 282 6.53 -7.62 -1.27
N LEU A 283 6.78 -7.88 0.01
CA LEU A 283 6.58 -6.93 1.09
C LEU A 283 7.91 -6.48 1.66
N VAL A 284 8.08 -5.17 1.84
CA VAL A 284 9.21 -4.59 2.56
C VAL A 284 8.72 -4.06 3.90
N ARG A 285 9.28 -4.61 4.98
CA ARG A 285 9.10 -4.07 6.33
C ARG A 285 10.25 -3.13 6.64
N ARG A 286 9.91 -1.86 6.85
CA ARG A 286 10.87 -0.82 7.22
C ARG A 286 10.78 -0.54 8.71
N ARG A 287 11.82 -0.94 9.43
CA ARG A 287 11.96 -0.74 10.88
C ARG A 287 12.82 0.48 11.16
N ARG A 288 12.34 1.40 12.00
CA ARG A 288 13.08 2.60 12.40
C ARG A 288 13.19 2.67 13.90
N ASP A 289 14.36 3.08 14.38
CA ASP A 289 14.54 3.51 15.77
C ASP A 289 14.57 5.04 15.78
N GLU A 290 13.55 5.66 16.37
CA GLU A 290 13.34 7.10 16.31
C GLU A 290 13.18 7.70 17.70
N THR A 291 13.67 8.92 17.88
CA THR A 291 13.32 9.78 19.02
C THR A 291 12.10 10.59 18.65
N VAL A 292 11.05 10.43 19.44
CA VAL A 292 9.75 11.08 19.28
C VAL A 292 9.58 12.12 20.38
N VAL A 293 9.09 13.30 20.00
CA VAL A 293 8.74 14.38 20.93
C VAL A 293 7.34 14.84 20.57
N ALA A 294 6.42 14.80 21.54
CA ALA A 294 5.01 15.14 21.34
C ALA A 294 4.37 14.42 20.14
N GLY A 295 4.70 13.14 19.95
CA GLY A 295 4.24 12.35 18.82
C GLY A 295 5.00 12.58 17.50
N VAL A 296 5.86 13.59 17.38
CA VAL A 296 6.60 13.87 16.13
C VAL A 296 7.99 13.23 16.15
N PRO A 297 8.37 12.42 15.13
CA PRO A 297 9.72 11.86 15.04
C PRO A 297 10.74 12.94 14.68
N VAL A 298 11.54 13.36 15.67
CA VAL A 298 12.55 14.42 15.52
C VAL A 298 13.89 13.89 15.02
N ARG A 299 14.25 12.64 15.36
CA ARG A 299 15.52 12.03 14.96
C ARG A 299 15.36 10.55 14.69
N THR A 300 15.84 10.08 13.55
CA THR A 300 15.92 8.66 13.21
C THR A 300 17.35 8.20 13.44
N HIS A 301 17.57 7.22 14.31
CA HIS A 301 18.89 6.70 14.68
C HIS A 301 19.33 5.56 13.78
N SER A 302 18.43 4.63 13.49
CA SER A 302 18.69 3.54 12.57
C SER A 302 17.47 3.21 11.73
N ILE A 303 17.71 2.71 10.53
CA ILE A 303 16.69 2.23 9.60
C ILE A 303 17.17 0.86 9.11
N ARG A 304 16.31 -0.14 9.22
CA ARG A 304 16.55 -1.48 8.67
C ARG A 304 15.37 -1.87 7.77
N HIS A 305 15.66 -2.64 6.73
CA HIS A 305 14.67 -3.15 5.80
C HIS A 305 14.73 -4.67 5.81
N ASN A 306 13.58 -5.30 5.97
CA ASN A 306 13.42 -6.74 5.81
C ASN A 306 12.54 -6.98 4.60
N HIS A 307 12.99 -7.84 3.71
CA HIS A 307 12.30 -8.21 2.48
C HIS A 307 11.62 -9.56 2.65
N TYR A 308 10.37 -9.66 2.21
CA TYR A 308 9.57 -10.89 2.27
C TYR A 308 9.01 -11.16 0.88
N CYS A 309 9.24 -12.35 0.33
CA CYS A 309 8.58 -12.76 -0.91
C CYS A 309 7.05 -12.82 -0.70
N VAL A 310 6.29 -12.86 -1.80
CA VAL A 310 4.82 -12.85 -1.73
C VAL A 310 4.27 -14.00 -0.89
N ASP A 311 4.86 -15.19 -1.00
CA ASP A 311 4.37 -16.39 -0.31
C ASP A 311 4.65 -16.32 1.19
N CYS A 312 5.87 -15.95 1.58
CA CYS A 312 6.24 -15.77 3.00
C CYS A 312 5.49 -14.59 3.66
N ALA A 313 5.25 -13.50 2.92
CA ALA A 313 4.46 -12.39 3.44
C ALA A 313 2.99 -12.78 3.65
N ARG A 314 2.45 -13.65 2.78
CA ARG A 314 1.06 -14.12 2.87
C ARG A 314 0.87 -15.07 4.05
N SER A 315 1.79 -16.01 4.27
CA SER A 315 1.70 -16.94 5.40
C SER A 315 1.75 -16.21 6.74
N GLU A 316 2.57 -15.15 6.87
CA GLU A 316 2.61 -14.33 8.09
C GLU A 316 1.31 -13.54 8.33
N LEU A 317 0.65 -13.04 7.28
CA LEU A 317 -0.53 -12.19 7.43
C LEU A 317 -1.83 -12.97 7.62
N PHE A 318 -1.93 -14.16 7.02
CA PHE A 318 -3.17 -14.93 7.00
C PHE A 318 -3.09 -16.24 7.79
N GLY A 319 -1.91 -16.57 8.33
CA GLY A 319 -1.61 -17.90 8.89
C GLY A 319 -1.70 -18.98 7.81
N ASP A 320 -1.20 -20.18 8.08
CA ASP A 320 -1.48 -21.35 7.25
C ASP A 320 -2.93 -21.83 7.44
N ARG A 321 -3.91 -20.95 7.22
CA ARG A 321 -5.30 -21.37 7.02
C ARG A 321 -5.40 -21.98 5.63
N ILE A 322 -5.08 -23.26 5.56
CA ILE A 322 -5.52 -24.17 4.50
C ILE A 322 -7.05 -24.04 4.43
N GLY A 323 -7.55 -23.28 3.46
CA GLY A 323 -8.99 -23.08 3.25
C GLY A 323 -9.41 -21.62 3.06
N ALA A 324 -8.83 -20.92 2.07
CA ALA A 324 -9.60 -19.84 1.46
C ALA A 324 -10.74 -20.49 0.66
N PRO A 325 -12.02 -20.12 0.84
CA PRO A 325 -13.07 -20.61 -0.04
C PRO A 325 -12.76 -20.15 -1.46
N SER A 326 -12.70 -21.11 -2.37
CA SER A 326 -12.59 -20.87 -3.81
C SER A 326 -13.75 -19.97 -4.23
N LEU A 327 -13.46 -18.86 -4.91
CA LEU A 327 -14.43 -17.95 -5.53
C LEU A 327 -15.13 -18.58 -6.76
N ASP A 328 -15.22 -19.91 -6.80
CA ASP A 328 -15.77 -20.67 -7.92
C ASP A 328 -17.29 -20.89 -7.80
N HIS A 329 -17.98 -20.24 -6.85
CA HIS A 329 -19.44 -20.38 -6.62
C HIS A 329 -20.27 -19.11 -6.79
N ILE A 330 -19.77 -18.07 -7.48
CA ILE A 330 -20.58 -16.87 -7.84
C ILE A 330 -20.91 -16.84 -9.35
N ALA A 331 -20.84 -17.98 -10.02
CA ALA A 331 -21.40 -18.14 -11.35
C ALA A 331 -22.26 -19.39 -11.31
N ASP A 332 -23.54 -19.22 -10.96
CA ASP A 332 -24.68 -20.04 -11.37
C ASP A 332 -25.91 -19.61 -10.53
N ASP A 333 -26.44 -18.42 -10.82
CA ASP A 333 -27.87 -18.12 -10.62
C ASP A 333 -28.31 -17.12 -11.70
N ASP A 334 -28.32 -17.62 -12.94
CA ASP A 334 -29.16 -17.07 -14.01
C ASP A 334 -30.46 -17.88 -13.98
N GLY A 335 -31.47 -17.32 -13.32
CA GLY A 335 -32.76 -17.93 -13.08
C GLY A 335 -33.90 -16.95 -13.30
N GLY A 336 -34.20 -16.65 -14.57
CA GLY A 336 -35.59 -16.49 -15.04
C GLY A 336 -36.29 -15.18 -14.69
N ILE A 337 -36.26 -14.26 -15.66
CA ILE A 337 -37.27 -13.21 -15.81
C ILE A 337 -38.56 -13.88 -16.29
N ASP A 338 -39.61 -13.91 -15.46
CA ASP A 338 -40.98 -14.13 -15.92
C ASP A 338 -41.87 -13.02 -15.37
N GLY A 339 -42.40 -12.22 -16.30
CA GLY A 339 -43.37 -11.17 -16.04
C GLY A 339 -44.77 -11.73 -15.79
N ALA A 340 -45.48 -11.11 -14.86
CA ALA A 340 -46.93 -11.15 -14.81
C ALA A 340 -47.45 -9.74 -14.55
N ALA A 341 -48.02 -9.14 -15.61
CA ALA A 341 -48.85 -7.96 -15.53
C ALA A 341 -50.22 -8.34 -14.95
N GLY A 342 -50.80 -7.42 -14.18
CA GLY A 342 -52.16 -7.48 -13.67
C GLY A 342 -52.49 -6.16 -12.98
N ASP A 343 -53.16 -5.29 -13.72
CA ASP A 343 -53.63 -3.96 -13.35
C ASP A 343 -54.57 -3.97 -12.13
N ASP A 344 -54.51 -2.91 -11.32
CA ASP A 344 -55.73 -2.15 -10.96
C ASP A 344 -55.40 -0.79 -10.32
N ALA A 345 -56.23 0.19 -10.67
CA ALA A 345 -56.05 1.62 -10.50
C ALA A 345 -56.72 2.20 -9.22
N SER A 346 -56.58 3.53 -9.06
CA SER A 346 -57.22 4.49 -8.12
C SER A 346 -56.55 4.60 -6.73
N ASP A 347 -56.34 5.77 -6.11
CA ASP A 347 -56.68 7.17 -6.41
C ASP A 347 -55.75 8.05 -5.55
N GLY A 348 -55.34 9.21 -6.09
CA GLY A 348 -54.82 10.33 -5.30
C GLY A 348 -55.98 11.23 -4.83
N PRO A 349 -55.70 12.16 -3.91
CA PRO A 349 -55.74 13.54 -4.39
C PRO A 349 -54.62 14.42 -3.85
N SER A 350 -54.23 15.32 -4.76
CA SER A 350 -53.51 16.59 -4.58
C SER A 350 -54.34 17.62 -3.81
N ASP A 351 -53.68 18.52 -3.09
CA ASP A 351 -54.15 19.89 -2.90
C ASP A 351 -52.96 20.86 -2.94
N GLU A 352 -53.06 21.84 -3.84
CA GLU A 352 -52.22 23.02 -3.96
C GLU A 352 -52.96 24.26 -3.42
N ALA A 353 -52.14 25.29 -3.12
CA ALA A 353 -52.43 26.72 -3.09
C ALA A 353 -53.03 27.31 -1.80
N GLU A 354 -52.35 28.31 -1.23
CA GLU A 354 -52.72 29.71 -1.51
C GLU A 354 -51.60 30.69 -1.11
N THR A 355 -51.38 31.67 -1.96
CA THR A 355 -50.51 32.84 -1.79
C THR A 355 -51.30 33.96 -1.12
N ASP A 356 -50.71 34.73 -0.21
CA ASP A 356 -51.01 36.16 -0.12
C ASP A 356 -49.85 36.97 0.49
N SER A 357 -49.95 38.27 0.34
CA SER A 357 -48.89 39.20 0.01
C SER A 357 -49.01 40.49 0.84
N VAL A 358 -47.90 41.24 0.89
CA VAL A 358 -47.78 42.69 1.16
C VAL A 358 -47.95 43.24 2.60
N ARG A 359 -46.88 43.97 3.01
CA ARG A 359 -46.85 45.40 3.42
C ARG A 359 -46.45 45.76 4.86
N GLU A 360 -45.33 46.49 4.91
CA GLU A 360 -44.91 47.61 5.80
C GLU A 360 -45.68 47.85 7.11
N ALA A 361 -44.95 48.01 8.23
CA ALA A 361 -44.61 49.33 8.77
C ALA A 361 -43.71 49.24 10.01
N SER A 362 -42.85 50.25 10.10
CA SER A 362 -41.99 50.69 11.19
C SER A 362 -42.72 51.08 12.49
N GLU A 363 -42.09 50.85 13.64
CA GLU A 363 -42.02 51.74 14.83
C GLU A 363 -41.04 51.05 15.84
N SER A 364 -39.85 51.58 16.16
CA SER A 364 -39.50 52.72 17.02
C SER A 364 -39.50 52.41 18.54
N ALA A 365 -38.32 52.65 19.17
CA ALA A 365 -38.02 52.78 20.61
C ALA A 365 -38.12 51.49 21.46
N GLU A 366 -37.19 51.13 22.35
CA GLU A 366 -36.16 51.87 23.13
C GLU A 366 -34.79 51.17 23.13
#